data_AF-A0A2M6YQL3-F1
#
_entry.id   AF-A0A2M6YQL3-F1
#
_cell.length_a   1.000
_cell.length_b   1.000
_cell.length_c   1.000
_cell.angle_alpha   90.00
_cell.angle_beta   90.00
_cell.angle_gamma   90.00
#
_symmetry.space_group_name_H-M   'P 1'
#
loop_
_entity.id
_entity.type
_entity.pdbx_description
1 polymer ?
#
loop_
_entity_poly.entity_id
_entity_poly.type
_entity_poly.pdbx_seq_one_letter_code
_entity_poly.pdbx_strand_id
1 'polypeptide(L)'
;MVKNYESVRFFLFANSYSGKIIVSLLRERYQNKKLLKRAKRLSQVLDFSYEQLRSFILRQSEPTCPYQRVPSDLRIYLEIEKELAKLIEEKLDEYSTAKEDYQRKLLSPAFERAAGNLIQDLDDDRKFQEALELRIQKYAYVYYKIAYKYKLPTMRVVPFILRIIS
;
A
#
# COMPACT_ATOMS: atom_id res chain seq x y z
N MET A 1 10.78 0.94 -23.88
CA MET A 1 10.42 -0.36 -23.26
C MET A 1 9.07 -0.23 -22.57
N VAL A 2 8.05 -0.94 -23.08
CA VAL A 2 6.78 -1.13 -22.34
C VAL A 2 7.12 -1.94 -21.09
N LYS A 3 6.85 -1.39 -19.91
CA LYS A 3 7.23 -2.06 -18.66
C LYS A 3 6.31 -3.22 -18.41
N ASN A 4 6.88 -4.34 -17.96
CA ASN A 4 6.10 -5.53 -17.65
C ASN A 4 5.09 -5.19 -16.55
N TYR A 5 3.79 -5.35 -16.85
CA TYR A 5 2.69 -5.07 -15.92
C TYR A 5 2.91 -5.78 -14.58
N GLU A 6 3.37 -7.03 -14.59
CA GLU A 6 3.63 -7.81 -13.37
C GLU A 6 4.76 -7.21 -12.53
N SER A 7 5.82 -6.70 -13.15
CA SER A 7 6.90 -6.03 -12.41
C SER A 7 6.43 -4.76 -11.69
N VAL A 8 5.56 -3.99 -12.34
CA VAL A 8 4.99 -2.77 -11.74
C VAL A 8 4.04 -3.15 -10.62
N ARG A 9 3.17 -4.14 -10.87
CA ARG A 9 2.21 -4.65 -9.89
C ARG A 9 2.90 -5.14 -8.62
N PHE A 10 3.93 -5.98 -8.78
CA PHE A 10 4.70 -6.50 -7.65
C PHE A 10 5.47 -5.39 -6.91
N PHE A 11 6.05 -4.44 -7.64
CA PHE A 11 6.71 -3.27 -7.04
C PHE A 11 5.75 -2.46 -6.18
N LEU A 12 4.55 -2.16 -6.69
CA LEU A 12 3.52 -1.45 -5.93
C LEU A 12 3.05 -2.26 -4.73
N PHE A 13 2.84 -3.57 -4.86
CA PHE A 13 2.46 -4.44 -3.76
C PHE A 13 3.51 -4.44 -2.64
N ALA A 14 4.78 -4.64 -2.96
CA ALA A 14 5.85 -4.70 -1.97
C ALA A 14 6.05 -3.36 -1.22
N ASN A 15 5.74 -2.25 -1.87
CA ASN A 15 5.80 -0.92 -1.28
C ASN A 15 4.47 -0.47 -0.65
N SER A 16 3.37 -1.20 -0.88
CA SER A 16 2.08 -0.91 -0.26
C SER A 16 2.08 -1.33 1.21
N TYR A 17 1.34 -0.59 2.02
CA TYR A 17 1.13 -0.92 3.42
C TYR A 17 0.46 -2.30 3.57
N SER A 18 -0.56 -2.58 2.75
CA SER A 18 -1.25 -3.88 2.74
C SER A 18 -0.28 -5.05 2.49
N GLY A 19 0.64 -4.90 1.53
CA GLY A 19 1.65 -5.91 1.24
C GLY A 19 2.61 -6.13 2.40
N LYS A 20 3.10 -5.06 3.02
CA LYS A 20 3.99 -5.12 4.19
C LYS A 20 3.31 -5.82 5.38
N ILE A 21 2.04 -5.49 5.67
CA ILE A 21 1.27 -6.11 6.76
C ILE A 21 1.05 -7.60 6.53
N ILE A 22 0.63 -7.99 5.32
CA ILE A 22 0.43 -9.42 5.00
C ILE A 22 1.73 -10.20 5.26
N VAL A 23 2.86 -9.67 4.80
CA VAL A 23 4.15 -10.32 4.97
C VAL A 23 4.61 -10.37 6.43
N SER A 24 4.43 -9.28 7.19
CA SER A 24 4.78 -9.26 8.63
C SER A 24 4.00 -10.33 9.39
N LEU A 25 2.67 -10.34 9.23
CA LEU A 25 1.79 -11.29 9.92
C LEU A 25 2.08 -12.74 9.54
N LEU A 26 2.44 -13.01 8.28
CA LEU A 26 2.84 -14.36 7.87
C LEU A 26 4.11 -14.82 8.58
N ARG A 27 5.10 -13.94 8.74
CA ARG A 27 6.37 -14.25 9.41
C ARG A 27 6.22 -14.41 10.90
N GLU A 28 5.39 -13.58 11.53
CA GLU A 28 5.08 -13.68 12.95
C GLU A 28 4.36 -14.98 13.29
N ARG A 29 3.40 -15.40 12.45
CA ARG A 29 2.56 -16.58 12.71
C ARG A 29 3.16 -17.91 12.27
N TYR A 30 4.06 -17.91 11.28
CA TYR A 30 4.55 -19.15 10.67
C TYR A 30 6.07 -19.12 10.48
N GLN A 31 6.71 -20.27 10.73
CA GLN A 31 8.14 -20.46 10.54
C GLN A 31 8.44 -21.60 9.55
N ASN A 32 9.63 -21.58 8.96
CA ASN A 32 10.20 -22.66 8.16
C ASN A 32 9.25 -23.18 7.06
N LYS A 33 9.01 -24.51 7.01
CA LYS A 33 8.15 -25.17 6.02
C LYS A 33 6.72 -24.64 6.02
N LYS A 34 6.18 -24.25 7.18
CA LYS A 34 4.83 -23.67 7.27
C LYS A 34 4.80 -22.32 6.57
N LEU A 35 5.79 -21.44 6.81
CA LEU A 35 5.88 -20.15 6.13
C LEU A 35 5.93 -20.30 4.61
N LEU A 36 6.75 -21.23 4.08
CA LEU A 36 6.85 -21.48 2.64
C LEU A 36 5.53 -21.97 2.03
N LYS A 37 4.78 -22.83 2.75
CA LYS A 37 3.45 -23.28 2.31
C LYS A 37 2.47 -22.11 2.22
N ARG A 38 2.51 -21.18 3.18
CA ARG A 38 1.65 -19.97 3.19
C ARG A 38 2.06 -18.98 2.11
N ALA A 39 3.36 -18.78 1.88
CA ALA A 39 3.88 -17.99 0.77
C ALA A 39 3.39 -18.52 -0.59
N LYS A 40 3.40 -19.85 -0.79
CA LYS A 40 2.87 -20.48 -2.01
C LYS A 40 1.37 -20.25 -2.19
N ARG A 41 0.58 -20.34 -1.11
CA ARG A 41 -0.86 -20.00 -1.16
C ARG A 41 -1.08 -18.54 -1.48
N LEU A 42 -0.32 -17.64 -0.85
CA LEU A 42 -0.42 -16.21 -1.09
C LEU A 42 -0.08 -15.87 -2.55
N SER A 43 0.94 -16.50 -3.13
CA SER A 43 1.29 -16.29 -4.54
C SER A 43 0.17 -16.75 -5.48
N GLN A 44 -0.56 -17.81 -5.13
CA GLN A 44 -1.73 -18.25 -5.89
C GLN A 44 -2.92 -17.30 -5.75
N VAL A 45 -3.21 -16.85 -4.52
CA VAL A 45 -4.35 -15.94 -4.25
C VAL A 45 -4.14 -14.58 -4.89
N LEU A 46 -2.91 -14.05 -4.85
CA LEU A 46 -2.58 -12.74 -5.42
C LEU A 46 -2.10 -12.84 -6.86
N ASP A 47 -2.00 -14.04 -7.44
CA ASP A 47 -1.49 -14.24 -8.79
C ASP A 47 -0.12 -13.57 -9.00
N PHE A 48 0.85 -13.92 -8.15
CA PHE A 48 2.24 -13.48 -8.22
C PHE A 48 3.19 -14.64 -8.46
N SER A 49 4.38 -14.35 -9.00
CA SER A 49 5.46 -15.32 -9.04
C SER A 49 5.83 -15.77 -7.63
N TYR A 50 5.80 -17.09 -7.41
CA TYR A 50 6.17 -17.67 -6.12
C TYR A 50 7.60 -17.31 -5.72
N GLU A 51 8.55 -17.29 -6.66
CA GLU A 51 9.95 -16.96 -6.34
C GLU A 51 10.13 -15.50 -5.95
N GLN A 52 9.42 -14.56 -6.59
CA GLN A 52 9.45 -13.15 -6.22
C GLN A 52 8.86 -12.94 -4.82
N LEU A 53 7.68 -13.51 -4.57
CA LEU A 53 7.00 -13.38 -3.28
C LEU A 53 7.78 -14.06 -2.15
N ARG A 54 8.34 -15.26 -2.41
CA ARG A 54 9.20 -15.97 -1.46
C ARG A 54 10.43 -15.15 -1.12
N SER A 55 11.09 -14.56 -2.12
CA SER A 55 12.27 -13.72 -1.89
C SER A 55 11.92 -12.49 -1.05
N PHE A 56 10.80 -11.82 -1.36
CA PHE A 56 10.31 -10.68 -0.59
C PHE A 56 9.97 -11.07 0.87
N ILE A 57 9.28 -12.18 1.09
CA ILE A 57 8.92 -12.65 2.44
C ILE A 57 10.16 -13.02 3.25
N LEU A 58 11.13 -13.74 2.67
CA LEU A 58 12.28 -14.26 3.41
C LEU A 58 13.38 -13.23 3.61
N ARG A 59 13.62 -12.37 2.61
CA ARG A 59 14.78 -11.48 2.57
C ARG A 59 14.44 -10.02 2.78
N GLN A 60 13.15 -9.65 2.83
CA GLN A 60 12.69 -8.26 2.80
C GLN A 60 13.30 -7.45 1.64
N SER A 61 13.72 -8.12 0.57
CA SER A 61 14.32 -7.45 -0.57
C SER A 61 13.25 -6.63 -1.27
N GLU A 62 13.34 -5.30 -1.18
CA GLU A 62 12.46 -4.43 -1.95
C GLU A 62 12.69 -4.69 -3.45
N PRO A 63 11.63 -4.91 -4.22
CA PRO A 63 11.77 -5.10 -5.66
C PRO A 63 12.36 -3.84 -6.28
N THR A 64 13.27 -4.03 -7.23
CA THR A 64 13.85 -2.93 -8.00
C THR A 64 12.74 -2.10 -8.65
N CYS A 65 12.80 -0.79 -8.47
CA CYS A 65 11.85 0.11 -9.12
C CYS A 65 11.93 -0.12 -10.63
N PRO A 66 10.82 -0.49 -11.30
CA PRO A 66 10.85 -0.68 -12.75
C PRO A 66 11.02 0.66 -13.47
N TYR A 67 10.97 1.79 -12.76
CA TYR A 67 11.08 3.15 -13.31
C TYR A 67 12.37 3.90 -12.96
N GLN A 68 13.02 4.45 -13.99
CA GLN A 68 14.01 5.52 -13.84
C GLN A 68 13.36 6.77 -13.23
N ARG A 69 12.17 7.15 -13.71
CA ARG A 69 11.32 8.20 -13.13
C ARG A 69 9.90 7.66 -12.95
N VAL A 70 9.45 7.60 -11.70
CA VAL A 70 8.11 7.09 -11.36
C VAL A 70 7.04 8.05 -11.89
N PRO A 71 6.02 7.55 -12.63
CA PRO A 71 4.89 8.36 -13.08
C PRO A 71 4.16 9.05 -11.91
N SER A 72 3.60 10.23 -12.16
CA SER A 72 2.90 11.03 -11.13
C SER A 72 1.86 10.22 -10.36
N ASP A 73 1.03 9.46 -11.07
CA ASP A 73 -0.07 8.70 -10.46
C ASP A 73 0.44 7.59 -9.54
N LEU A 74 1.54 6.93 -9.92
CA LEU A 74 2.19 5.92 -9.08
C LEU A 74 2.88 6.57 -7.88
N ARG A 75 3.47 7.75 -8.05
CA ARG A 75 4.07 8.52 -6.95
C ARG A 75 3.01 8.92 -5.92
N ILE A 76 1.85 9.39 -6.38
CA ILE A 76 0.71 9.70 -5.51
C ILE A 76 0.27 8.46 -4.73
N TYR A 77 0.07 7.33 -5.42
CA TYR A 77 -0.30 6.08 -4.78
C TYR A 77 0.70 5.66 -3.68
N LEU A 78 2.00 5.68 -4.01
CA LEU A 78 3.06 5.29 -3.06
C LEU A 78 3.14 6.23 -1.86
N GLU A 79 2.97 7.55 -2.05
CA GLU A 79 2.99 8.50 -0.93
C GLU A 79 1.79 8.27 0.00
N ILE A 80 0.61 7.96 -0.54
CA ILE A 80 -0.58 7.62 0.27
C ILE A 80 -0.34 6.33 1.07
N GLU A 81 0.21 5.28 0.45
CA GLU A 81 0.54 4.02 1.15
C GLU A 81 1.58 4.23 2.27
N LYS A 82 2.53 5.14 2.06
CA LYS A 82 3.53 5.53 3.07
C LYS A 82 2.89 6.29 4.23
N GLU A 83 2.01 7.26 3.96
CA GLU A 83 1.30 7.99 5.02
C GLU A 83 0.32 7.09 5.78
N LEU A 84 -0.32 6.12 5.10
CA LEU A 84 -1.11 5.07 5.76
C LEU A 84 -0.29 4.27 6.78
N ALA A 85 0.95 3.90 6.43
CA ALA A 85 1.82 3.16 7.33
C ALA A 85 2.14 3.99 8.59
N LYS A 86 2.53 5.25 8.42
CA LYS A 86 2.82 6.18 9.53
C LYS A 86 1.62 6.38 10.45
N LEU A 87 0.44 6.64 9.87
CA LEU A 87 -0.78 6.88 10.65
C LEU A 87 -1.18 5.69 11.51
N ILE A 88 -0.86 4.47 11.09
CA ILE A 88 -1.15 3.28 11.89
C ILE A 88 -0.12 3.12 13.00
N GLU A 89 1.15 3.37 12.72
CA GLU A 89 2.20 3.40 13.75
C GLU A 89 1.89 4.45 14.83
N GLU A 90 1.50 5.66 14.44
CA GLU A 90 1.14 6.76 15.34
C GLU A 90 -0.09 6.46 16.21
N LYS A 91 -1.01 5.63 15.71
CA LYS A 91 -2.27 5.35 16.39
C LYS A 91 -2.38 3.91 16.93
N LEU A 92 -1.26 3.17 17.02
CA LEU A 92 -1.24 1.79 17.51
C LEU A 92 -1.95 1.61 18.88
N ASP A 93 -1.85 2.60 19.76
CA ASP A 93 -2.45 2.55 21.11
C ASP A 93 -3.96 2.86 21.13
N GLU A 94 -4.48 3.60 20.15
CA GLU A 94 -5.91 3.97 20.05
C GLU A 94 -6.75 2.92 19.29
N TYR A 95 -6.11 1.96 18.62
CA TYR A 95 -6.73 1.14 17.56
C TYR A 95 -7.23 -0.24 18.01
N SER A 96 -7.28 -0.53 19.31
CA SER A 96 -7.90 -1.77 19.83
C SER A 96 -9.37 -1.95 19.41
N THR A 97 -10.04 -0.89 18.92
CA THR A 97 -11.43 -0.87 18.43
C THR A 97 -11.58 -0.51 16.93
N ALA A 98 -10.49 -0.31 16.18
CA ALA A 98 -10.53 0.44 14.92
C ALA A 98 -10.54 -0.40 13.62
N LYS A 99 -11.12 -1.61 13.64
CA LYS A 99 -11.40 -2.35 12.40
C LYS A 99 -12.55 -1.75 11.58
N GLU A 100 -13.46 -1.01 12.22
CA GLU A 100 -14.72 -0.60 11.60
C GLU A 100 -14.65 0.74 10.86
N ASP A 101 -13.64 1.59 11.13
CA ASP A 101 -13.60 2.96 10.57
C ASP A 101 -12.32 3.28 9.77
N TYR A 102 -11.80 2.28 9.04
CA TYR A 102 -10.62 2.38 8.17
C TYR A 102 -10.69 3.56 7.18
N GLN A 103 -11.88 3.85 6.63
CA GLN A 103 -12.02 4.90 5.62
C GLN A 103 -11.90 6.30 6.22
N ARG A 104 -12.51 6.56 7.38
CA ARG A 104 -12.51 7.89 8.00
C ARG A 104 -11.26 8.15 8.82
N LYS A 105 -10.77 7.15 9.58
CA LYS A 105 -9.70 7.39 10.57
C LYS A 105 -8.28 7.25 10.01
N LEU A 106 -8.11 6.56 8.88
CA LEU A 106 -6.80 6.27 8.28
C LEU A 106 -6.70 6.79 6.85
N LEU A 107 -7.64 6.41 5.97
CA LEU A 107 -7.50 6.73 4.54
C LEU A 107 -7.71 8.21 4.23
N SER A 108 -8.71 8.87 4.85
CA SER A 108 -8.92 10.31 4.66
C SER A 108 -7.72 11.14 5.15
N PRO A 109 -7.18 10.93 6.38
CA PRO A 109 -5.97 11.63 6.81
C PRO A 109 -4.74 11.31 5.94
N ALA A 110 -4.61 10.09 5.42
CA ALA A 110 -3.51 9.75 4.51
C ALA A 110 -3.59 10.53 3.19
N PHE A 111 -4.79 10.72 2.63
CA PHE A 111 -4.98 11.55 1.45
C PHE A 111 -4.63 13.00 1.71
N GLU A 112 -5.05 13.56 2.84
CA GLU A 112 -4.75 14.92 3.24
C GLU A 112 -3.24 15.14 3.41
N ARG A 113 -2.57 14.28 4.18
CA ARG A 113 -1.10 14.35 4.38
C ARG A 113 -0.34 14.21 3.06
N ALA A 114 -0.71 13.24 2.22
CA ALA A 114 -0.06 13.03 0.94
C ALA A 114 -0.29 14.21 -0.02
N ALA A 115 -1.50 14.79 -0.03
CA ALA A 115 -1.83 15.97 -0.82
C ALA A 115 -1.01 17.17 -0.36
N GLY A 116 -0.99 17.44 0.95
CA GLY A 116 -0.23 18.51 1.60
C GLY A 116 1.27 18.43 1.32
N ASN A 117 1.88 17.25 1.53
CA ASN A 117 3.32 17.02 1.31
C ASN A 117 3.77 17.27 -0.15
N LEU A 118 2.84 17.19 -1.10
CA LEU A 118 3.09 17.40 -2.53
C LEU A 118 2.66 18.80 -3.01
N ILE A 119 2.14 19.66 -2.13
CA ILE A 119 1.99 21.10 -2.36
C ILE A 119 3.32 21.77 -1.96
N GLN A 120 3.94 22.47 -2.90
CA GLN A 120 5.11 23.32 -2.65
C GLN A 120 4.71 24.77 -2.90
N ASP A 121 5.30 25.69 -2.13
CA ASP A 121 5.34 27.13 -2.39
C ASP A 121 3.96 27.83 -2.47
N LEU A 122 3.13 27.68 -1.44
CA LEU A 122 1.94 28.51 -1.23
C LEU A 122 2.02 29.19 0.14
N ASP A 123 2.33 30.49 0.14
CA ASP A 123 2.37 31.33 1.35
C ASP A 123 0.99 31.86 1.78
N ASP A 124 -0.05 31.64 0.97
CA ASP A 124 -1.42 32.11 1.20
C ASP A 124 -2.31 30.95 1.69
N ASP A 125 -2.65 30.99 2.98
CA ASP A 125 -3.43 29.95 3.68
C ASP A 125 -4.78 29.65 3.01
N ARG A 126 -5.46 30.65 2.45
CA ARG A 126 -6.77 30.44 1.80
C ARG A 126 -6.60 29.68 0.49
N LYS A 127 -5.60 30.06 -0.31
CA LYS A 127 -5.28 29.38 -1.57
C LYS A 127 -4.73 27.98 -1.32
N PHE A 128 -4.00 27.79 -0.22
CA PHE A 128 -3.55 26.47 0.21
C PHE A 128 -4.75 25.56 0.50
N GLN A 129 -5.73 26.03 1.27
CA GLN A 129 -6.90 25.24 1.64
C GLN A 129 -7.73 24.82 0.43
N GLU A 130 -8.03 25.76 -0.49
CA GLU A 130 -8.77 25.45 -1.72
C GLU A 130 -8.00 24.46 -2.62
N ALA A 131 -6.69 24.65 -2.75
CA ALA A 131 -5.83 23.74 -3.52
C ALA A 131 -5.75 22.35 -2.88
N LEU A 132 -5.75 22.27 -1.55
CA LEU A 132 -5.72 21.03 -0.79
C LEU A 132 -6.98 20.20 -1.01
N GLU A 133 -8.17 20.81 -0.91
CA GLU A 133 -9.45 20.12 -1.11
C GLU A 133 -9.57 19.51 -2.50
N LEU A 134 -9.23 20.27 -3.55
CA LEU A 134 -9.23 19.78 -4.94
C LEU A 134 -8.22 18.65 -5.14
N ARG A 135 -7.04 18.74 -4.50
CA ARG A 135 -6.01 17.70 -4.58
C ARG A 135 -6.41 16.42 -3.85
N ILE A 136 -7.06 16.51 -2.70
CA ILE A 136 -7.54 15.33 -1.95
C ILE A 136 -8.48 14.50 -2.84
N GLN A 137 -9.44 15.13 -3.51
CA GLN A 137 -10.37 14.44 -4.41
C GLN A 137 -9.62 13.73 -5.55
N LYS A 138 -8.68 14.46 -6.19
CA LYS A 138 -7.82 13.88 -7.24
C LYS A 138 -7.01 12.70 -6.73
N TYR A 139 -6.44 12.80 -5.53
CA TYR A 139 -5.56 11.79 -4.96
C TYR A 139 -6.33 10.55 -4.56
N ALA A 140 -7.53 10.71 -3.99
CA ALA A 140 -8.44 9.62 -3.74
C ALA A 140 -8.81 8.87 -5.03
N TYR A 141 -9.15 9.60 -6.09
CA TYR A 141 -9.41 9.01 -7.40
C TYR A 141 -8.19 8.24 -7.95
N VAL A 142 -7.01 8.86 -7.93
CA VAL A 142 -5.76 8.23 -8.39
C VAL A 142 -5.47 6.96 -7.59
N TYR A 143 -5.60 7.01 -6.26
CA TYR A 143 -5.36 5.87 -5.38
C TYR A 143 -6.21 4.66 -5.77
N TYR A 144 -7.53 4.84 -5.85
CA TYR A 144 -8.45 3.76 -6.21
C TYR A 144 -8.26 3.30 -7.65
N LYS A 145 -7.98 4.21 -8.58
CA LYS A 145 -7.67 3.87 -9.97
C LYS A 145 -6.44 2.97 -10.07
N ILE A 146 -5.36 3.27 -9.35
CA ILE A 146 -4.14 2.46 -9.32
C ILE A 146 -4.39 1.11 -8.63
N ALA A 147 -5.03 1.11 -7.45
CA ALA A 147 -5.36 -0.12 -6.74
C ALA A 147 -6.21 -1.06 -7.61
N TYR A 148 -7.20 -0.53 -8.32
CA TYR A 148 -8.03 -1.28 -9.25
C TYR A 148 -7.24 -1.78 -10.46
N LYS A 149 -6.51 -0.88 -11.15
CA LYS A 149 -5.74 -1.20 -12.36
C LYS A 149 -4.75 -2.34 -12.13
N TYR A 150 -4.09 -2.35 -10.97
CA TYR A 150 -3.07 -3.33 -10.62
C TYR A 150 -3.60 -4.46 -9.71
N LYS A 151 -4.91 -4.51 -9.45
CA LYS A 151 -5.55 -5.50 -8.57
C LYS A 151 -4.80 -5.64 -7.22
N LEU A 152 -4.45 -4.50 -6.64
CA LEU A 152 -3.69 -4.45 -5.39
C LEU A 152 -4.64 -4.63 -4.19
N PRO A 153 -4.22 -5.37 -3.16
CA PRO A 153 -5.00 -5.48 -1.95
C PRO A 153 -5.06 -4.11 -1.25
N THR A 154 -6.27 -3.73 -0.84
CA THR A 154 -6.48 -2.63 0.10
C THR A 154 -6.66 -3.22 1.50
N MET A 155 -6.52 -2.41 2.54
CA MET A 155 -6.65 -2.88 3.93
C MET A 155 -7.98 -3.55 4.24
N ARG A 156 -9.06 -3.19 3.54
CA ARG A 156 -10.37 -3.85 3.67
C ARG A 156 -10.30 -5.33 3.33
N VAL A 157 -9.47 -5.70 2.35
CA VAL A 157 -9.37 -7.06 1.82
C VAL A 157 -8.30 -7.87 2.56
N VAL A 158 -7.35 -7.22 3.23
CA VAL A 158 -6.26 -7.88 3.98
C VAL A 158 -6.76 -8.98 4.94
N PRO A 159 -7.78 -8.77 5.80
CA PRO A 159 -8.28 -9.82 6.68
C PRO A 159 -8.79 -11.07 5.93
N PHE A 160 -9.40 -10.89 4.76
CA PHE A 160 -9.91 -11.98 3.94
C PHE A 160 -8.76 -12.76 3.30
N ILE A 161 -7.75 -12.07 2.77
CA ILE A 161 -6.54 -12.71 2.23
C ILE A 161 -5.87 -13.55 3.31
N LEU A 162 -5.68 -12.98 4.51
CA LEU A 162 -5.09 -13.69 5.64
C LEU A 162 -5.89 -14.93 6.01
N ARG A 163 -7.23 -14.86 6.02
CA ARG A 163 -8.09 -16.02 6.30
C ARG A 163 -7.95 -17.13 5.26
N ILE A 164 -7.86 -16.78 3.97
CA ILE A 164 -7.74 -17.76 2.88
C ILE A 164 -6.39 -18.49 2.92
N ILE A 165 -5.32 -17.75 3.21
CA ILE A 165 -3.96 -18.33 3.20
C ILE A 165 -3.64 -19.06 4.51
N SER A 166 -4.34 -18.77 5.62
CA SER A 166 -4.12 -19.32 6.97
C SER A 166 -4.33 -20.82 7.13
#